data_AF-A0A373TML3-F1
#
_entry.id   AF-A0A373TML3-F1
#
_cell.length_a   1.000
_cell.length_b   1.000
_cell.length_c   1.000
_cell.angle_alpha   90.00
_cell.angle_beta   90.00
_cell.angle_gamma   90.00
#
_symmetry.space_group_name_H-M   'P 1'
#
loop_
_entity.id
_entity.type
_entity.pdbx_description
1 polymer ?
#
loop_
_entity_poly.entity_id
_entity_poly.type
_entity_poly.pdbx_seq_one_letter_code
_entity_poly.pdbx_strand_id
1 'polypeptide(L)'
;MNREDMFELLQDLDGRYITEVDRKKKHGWIKWLSVAAVIVIFIFAGCFILISNRKENAYKVIASEVGKEYMQLGATMPQILYCNDKKIIMYDYIGIWVYDFSKNNLVGYCDFRPLDMTQIQGYPYVCVKAVENGKFVEFYMSDNSKRYLYDVNKDEFKEVATYDEMQKASDTMPDVSADHSLSEYASTYQIADKTYISYTLNIEDSANEVQYKDLIILKETNGKLEKFLPFATGGEK
;
A
#
# COMPACT_ATOMS: atom_id res chain seq x y z
N MET A 1 -50.28 11.07 -65.89
CA MET A 1 -50.11 10.76 -64.45
C MET A 1 -51.35 11.27 -63.75
N ASN A 2 -52.16 10.38 -63.18
CA ASN A 2 -53.36 10.73 -62.42
C ASN A 2 -52.94 11.34 -61.07
N ARG A 3 -53.78 12.19 -60.46
CA ARG A 3 -53.54 12.73 -59.11
C ARG A 3 -53.31 11.63 -58.08
N GLU A 4 -53.98 10.50 -58.21
CA GLU A 4 -53.85 9.37 -57.27
C GLU A 4 -52.46 8.74 -57.33
N ASP A 5 -51.92 8.45 -58.52
CA ASP A 5 -50.54 7.93 -58.69
C ASP A 5 -49.49 8.91 -58.13
N MET A 6 -49.76 10.22 -58.25
CA MET A 6 -48.89 11.29 -57.76
C MET A 6 -48.92 11.36 -56.23
N PHE A 7 -50.06 11.09 -55.61
CA PHE A 7 -50.21 11.04 -54.14
C PHE A 7 -49.53 9.81 -53.53
N GLU A 8 -49.64 8.64 -54.15
CA GLU A 8 -48.96 7.42 -53.69
C GLU A 8 -47.43 7.58 -53.75
N LEU A 9 -46.91 8.17 -54.83
CA LEU A 9 -45.48 8.44 -54.96
C LEU A 9 -44.97 9.40 -53.87
N LEU A 10 -45.75 10.43 -53.53
CA LEU A 10 -45.40 11.38 -52.47
C LEU A 10 -45.42 10.73 -51.08
N GLN A 11 -46.38 9.84 -50.80
CA GLN A 11 -46.42 9.10 -49.52
C GLN A 11 -45.25 8.13 -49.37
N ASP A 12 -44.87 7.42 -50.44
CA ASP A 12 -43.72 6.52 -50.43
C ASP A 12 -42.39 7.29 -50.29
N LEU A 13 -42.26 8.44 -50.95
CA LEU A 13 -41.11 9.33 -50.79
C LEU A 13 -40.99 9.86 -49.35
N ASP A 14 -42.10 10.26 -48.73
CA ASP A 14 -42.12 10.76 -47.35
C ASP A 14 -41.77 9.64 -46.35
N GLY A 15 -42.34 8.44 -46.53
CA GLY A 15 -42.02 7.26 -45.71
C GLY A 15 -40.54 6.86 -45.80
N ARG A 16 -39.97 6.86 -47.01
CA ARG A 16 -38.53 6.60 -47.22
C ARG A 16 -37.66 7.71 -46.61
N TYR A 17 -38.06 8.97 -46.73
CA TYR A 17 -37.34 10.10 -46.14
C TYR A 17 -37.32 10.04 -44.61
N ILE A 18 -38.47 9.78 -43.97
CA ILE A 18 -38.60 9.64 -42.51
C ILE A 18 -37.69 8.51 -41.99
N THR A 19 -37.68 7.36 -42.68
CA THR A 19 -36.86 6.20 -42.29
C THR A 19 -35.35 6.49 -42.40
N GLU A 20 -34.92 7.21 -43.45
CA GLU A 20 -33.53 7.61 -43.67
C GLU A 20 -33.07 8.64 -42.61
N VAL A 21 -33.93 9.59 -42.25
CA VAL A 21 -33.70 10.60 -41.20
C VAL A 21 -33.57 9.94 -39.82
N ASP A 22 -34.46 9.01 -39.48
CA ASP A 22 -34.41 8.27 -38.21
C ASP A 22 -33.16 7.39 -38.11
N ARG A 23 -32.75 6.73 -39.19
CA ARG A 23 -31.50 5.95 -39.24
C ARG A 23 -30.28 6.83 -38.99
N LYS A 24 -30.19 8.02 -39.63
CA LYS A 24 -29.09 8.97 -39.42
C LYS A 24 -29.07 9.52 -38.00
N LYS A 25 -30.24 9.84 -37.43
CA LYS A 25 -30.38 10.29 -36.04
C LYS A 25 -29.94 9.20 -35.06
N LYS A 26 -30.33 7.95 -35.31
CA LYS A 26 -29.92 6.76 -34.56
C LYS A 26 -28.45 6.37 -34.75
N HIS A 27 -27.79 6.80 -35.81
CA HIS A 27 -26.34 6.59 -35.96
C HIS A 27 -25.52 7.75 -35.35
N GLY A 28 -26.09 8.96 -35.31
CA GLY A 28 -25.50 10.15 -34.68
C GLY A 28 -25.44 10.05 -33.16
N TRP A 29 -26.56 9.70 -32.50
CA TRP A 29 -26.58 9.57 -31.02
C TRP A 29 -25.65 8.47 -30.50
N ILE A 30 -25.48 7.33 -31.21
CA ILE A 30 -24.53 6.27 -30.83
C ILE A 30 -23.10 6.78 -30.89
N LYS A 31 -22.73 7.54 -31.93
CA LYS A 31 -21.39 8.15 -32.02
C LYS A 31 -21.14 9.13 -30.87
N TRP A 32 -22.13 9.95 -30.50
CA TRP A 32 -22.03 10.86 -29.35
C TRP A 32 -21.94 10.13 -28.00
N LEU A 33 -22.69 9.03 -27.81
CA LEU A 33 -22.59 8.15 -26.65
C LEU A 33 -21.20 7.52 -26.53
N SER A 34 -20.62 7.05 -27.64
CA SER A 34 -19.28 6.49 -27.66
C SER A 34 -18.21 7.52 -27.29
N VAL A 35 -18.31 8.75 -27.81
CA VAL A 35 -17.38 9.84 -27.47
C VAL A 35 -17.51 10.23 -25.99
N ALA A 36 -18.74 10.34 -25.47
CA ALA A 36 -18.98 10.63 -24.06
C ALA A 36 -18.41 9.53 -23.14
N ALA A 37 -18.59 8.26 -23.48
CA ALA A 37 -18.04 7.14 -22.71
C ALA A 37 -16.50 7.18 -22.66
N VAL A 38 -15.84 7.50 -23.78
CA VAL A 38 -14.38 7.64 -23.84
C VAL A 38 -13.89 8.80 -22.97
N ILE A 39 -14.57 9.95 -23.01
CA ILE A 39 -14.24 11.11 -22.16
C ILE A 39 -14.37 10.74 -20.67
N VAL A 40 -15.44 10.04 -20.30
CA VAL A 40 -15.66 9.58 -18.92
C VAL A 40 -14.54 8.64 -18.48
N ILE A 41 -14.11 7.69 -19.31
CA ILE A 41 -12.97 6.81 -19.01
C ILE A 41 -11.68 7.61 -18.79
N PHE A 42 -11.39 8.61 -19.64
CA PHE A 42 -10.22 9.47 -19.47
C PHE A 42 -10.26 10.29 -18.19
N ILE A 43 -11.44 10.82 -17.81
CA ILE A 43 -11.62 11.53 -16.53
C ILE A 43 -11.36 10.59 -15.36
N PHE A 44 -11.94 9.38 -15.37
CA PHE A 44 -11.72 8.40 -14.30
C PHE A 44 -10.25 7.97 -14.20
N ALA A 45 -9.60 7.71 -15.33
CA ALA A 45 -8.17 7.37 -15.36
C ALA A 45 -7.31 8.53 -14.84
N GLY A 46 -7.60 9.77 -15.26
CA GLY A 46 -6.93 10.97 -14.78
C GLY A 46 -7.10 11.19 -13.27
N CYS A 47 -8.32 11.06 -12.76
CA CYS A 47 -8.60 11.13 -11.32
C CYS A 47 -7.85 10.04 -10.54
N PHE A 48 -7.83 8.80 -11.05
CA PHE A 48 -7.11 7.70 -10.42
C PHE A 48 -5.60 7.97 -10.33
N ILE A 49 -4.98 8.45 -11.42
CA ILE A 49 -3.56 8.83 -11.45
C ILE A 49 -3.28 9.95 -10.45
N LEU A 50 -4.12 10.99 -10.40
CA LEU A 50 -3.98 12.09 -9.45
C LEU A 50 -4.05 11.63 -7.99
N ILE A 51 -5.01 10.76 -7.65
CA ILE A 51 -5.15 10.20 -6.31
C ILE A 51 -3.92 9.37 -5.94
N SER A 52 -3.45 8.51 -6.87
CA SER A 52 -2.26 7.69 -6.66
C SER A 52 -1.01 8.54 -6.39
N ASN A 53 -0.77 9.56 -7.20
CA ASN A 53 0.37 10.48 -7.04
C ASN A 53 0.29 11.25 -5.71
N ARG A 54 -0.91 11.66 -5.30
CA ARG A 54 -1.11 12.33 -4.01
C ARG A 54 -0.74 11.42 -2.84
N LYS A 55 -1.17 10.14 -2.87
CA LYS A 55 -0.79 9.16 -1.84
C LYS A 55 0.73 8.96 -1.80
N GLU A 56 1.36 8.77 -2.95
CA GLU A 56 2.82 8.59 -3.01
C GLU A 56 3.59 9.78 -2.44
N ASN A 57 3.15 11.01 -2.75
CA ASN A 57 3.75 12.23 -2.19
C ASN A 57 3.51 12.34 -0.68
N ALA A 58 2.34 11.95 -0.18
CA ALA A 58 2.08 11.91 1.25
C ALA A 58 3.05 10.95 1.97
N TYR A 59 3.31 9.78 1.41
CA TYR A 59 4.28 8.83 1.99
C TYR A 59 5.72 9.34 1.97
N LYS A 60 6.12 10.12 0.96
CA LYS A 60 7.44 10.78 0.96
C LYS A 60 7.57 11.80 2.10
N VAL A 61 6.51 12.54 2.38
CA VAL A 61 6.46 13.48 3.51
C VAL A 61 6.53 12.72 4.83
N ILE A 62 5.69 11.69 5.01
CA ILE A 62 5.70 10.81 6.20
C ILE A 62 7.10 10.21 6.40
N ALA A 63 7.69 9.64 5.34
CA ALA A 63 9.04 9.06 5.39
C ALA A 63 10.07 10.08 5.86
N SER A 64 10.01 11.31 5.32
CA SER A 64 10.91 12.41 5.71
C SER A 64 10.70 12.90 7.14
N GLU A 65 9.47 12.87 7.65
CA GLU A 65 9.15 13.33 9.01
C GLU A 65 9.59 12.28 10.03
N VAL A 66 9.16 11.03 9.82
CA VAL A 66 9.52 9.88 10.66
C VAL A 66 11.03 9.66 10.65
N GLY A 67 11.69 9.82 9.50
CA GLY A 67 13.14 9.64 9.37
C GLY A 67 13.98 10.55 10.27
N LYS A 68 13.43 11.66 10.77
CA LYS A 68 14.10 12.57 11.72
C LYS A 68 13.92 12.17 13.17
N GLU A 69 13.04 11.21 13.46
CA GLU A 69 12.80 10.73 14.82
C GLU A 69 13.91 9.77 15.26
N TYR A 70 14.29 9.85 16.54
CA TYR A 70 15.34 9.04 17.13
C TYR A 70 14.85 7.65 17.53
N MET A 71 15.54 6.60 17.12
CA MET A 71 15.29 5.25 17.59
C MET A 71 15.83 5.04 19.01
N GLN A 72 15.02 4.43 19.87
CA GLN A 72 15.40 4.12 21.26
C GLN A 72 16.21 2.82 21.34
N LEU A 73 17.42 2.84 20.76
CA LEU A 73 18.31 1.67 20.73
C LEU A 73 18.58 1.11 22.13
N GLY A 74 18.55 -0.21 22.26
CA GLY A 74 18.80 -0.92 23.51
C GLY A 74 17.59 -1.01 24.45
N ALA A 75 16.55 -0.18 24.24
CA ALA A 75 15.23 -0.42 24.83
C ALA A 75 14.43 -1.33 23.89
N THR A 76 14.19 -0.87 22.66
CA THR A 76 13.47 -1.63 21.63
C THR A 76 14.17 -1.52 20.29
N MET A 77 13.89 -2.50 19.43
CA MET A 77 14.35 -2.49 18.04
C MET A 77 13.13 -2.66 17.15
N PRO A 78 13.11 -2.03 15.95
CA PRO A 78 12.09 -2.29 14.95
C PRO A 78 11.91 -3.77 14.69
N GLN A 79 10.67 -4.24 14.58
CA GLN A 79 10.39 -5.64 14.36
C GLN A 79 9.79 -5.88 12.98
N ILE A 80 10.18 -6.98 12.34
CA ILE A 80 9.60 -7.44 11.08
C ILE A 80 8.38 -8.30 11.42
N LEU A 81 7.18 -7.84 11.07
CA LEU A 81 5.93 -8.58 11.29
C LEU A 81 5.67 -9.60 10.20
N TYR A 82 5.95 -9.22 8.95
CA TYR A 82 5.71 -10.03 7.77
C TYR A 82 6.56 -9.50 6.61
N CYS A 83 7.09 -10.38 5.78
CA CYS A 83 7.76 -10.02 4.55
C CYS A 83 7.56 -11.10 3.48
N ASN A 84 7.61 -10.66 2.23
CA ASN A 84 7.65 -11.52 1.05
C ASN A 84 8.44 -10.82 -0.07
N ASP A 85 8.37 -11.36 -1.28
CA ASP A 85 9.07 -10.82 -2.45
C ASP A 85 8.68 -9.39 -2.81
N LYS A 86 7.47 -8.95 -2.46
CA LYS A 86 6.86 -7.67 -2.83
C LYS A 86 6.96 -6.60 -1.76
N LYS A 87 6.79 -6.96 -0.49
CA LYS A 87 6.72 -6.00 0.60
C LYS A 87 7.29 -6.52 1.92
N ILE A 88 7.56 -5.58 2.81
CA ILE A 88 7.84 -5.82 4.22
C ILE A 88 6.91 -4.95 5.08
N ILE A 89 6.42 -5.52 6.18
CA ILE A 89 5.63 -4.87 7.20
C ILE A 89 6.45 -4.88 8.47
N MET A 90 6.69 -3.70 9.02
CA MET A 90 7.47 -3.53 10.25
C MET A 90 6.70 -2.69 11.25
N TYR A 91 7.11 -2.76 12.51
CA TYR A 91 6.61 -1.85 13.53
C TYR A 91 7.68 -1.51 14.57
N ASP A 92 7.48 -0.36 15.20
CA ASP A 92 8.17 0.10 16.41
C ASP A 92 7.25 1.13 17.11
N TYR A 93 7.73 1.85 18.11
CA TYR A 93 6.93 2.80 18.89
C TYR A 93 6.24 3.90 18.04
N ILE A 94 6.81 4.23 16.87
CA ILE A 94 6.24 5.23 15.95
C ILE A 94 4.95 4.75 15.27
N GLY A 95 4.77 3.43 15.15
CA GLY A 95 3.70 2.87 14.35
C GLY A 95 4.07 1.63 13.57
N ILE A 96 3.15 1.25 12.68
CA ILE A 96 3.32 0.20 11.68
C ILE A 96 3.61 0.88 10.34
N TRP A 97 4.59 0.40 9.59
CA TRP A 97 4.85 0.86 8.23
C TRP A 97 4.99 -0.29 7.25
N VAL A 98 4.60 -0.02 6.01
CA VAL A 98 4.57 -0.98 4.91
C VAL A 98 5.43 -0.44 3.79
N TYR A 99 6.48 -1.18 3.43
CA TYR A 99 7.38 -0.82 2.34
C TYR A 99 7.20 -1.77 1.17
N ASP A 100 7.03 -1.23 -0.03
CA ASP A 100 6.90 -1.99 -1.28
C ASP A 100 8.23 -1.93 -2.06
N PHE A 101 8.84 -3.10 -2.26
CA PHE A 101 10.14 -3.21 -2.92
C PHE A 101 10.09 -2.80 -4.40
N SER A 102 8.95 -3.00 -5.07
CA SER A 102 8.79 -2.65 -6.48
C SER A 102 8.61 -1.14 -6.67
N LYS A 103 7.95 -0.47 -5.71
CA LYS A 103 7.78 0.99 -5.72
C LYS A 103 8.94 1.74 -5.09
N ASN A 104 9.82 1.06 -4.37
CA ASN A 104 10.94 1.65 -3.62
C ASN A 104 10.46 2.79 -2.70
N ASN A 105 9.32 2.61 -2.04
CA ASN A 105 8.69 3.63 -1.20
C ASN A 105 7.77 2.99 -0.14
N LEU A 106 7.45 3.76 0.90
CA LEU A 106 6.33 3.45 1.78
C LEU A 106 5.02 3.45 1.00
N VAL A 107 4.15 2.50 1.32
CA VAL A 107 2.80 2.35 0.74
C VAL A 107 1.71 2.26 1.81
N GLY A 108 2.09 2.33 3.08
CA GLY A 108 1.17 2.32 4.21
C GLY A 108 1.88 2.74 5.50
N TYR A 109 1.14 3.44 6.35
CA TYR A 109 1.64 3.93 7.64
C TYR A 109 0.49 4.09 8.64
N CYS A 110 0.59 3.44 9.79
CA CYS A 110 -0.33 3.58 10.91
C CYS A 110 0.42 4.22 12.09
N ASP A 111 0.18 5.50 12.33
CA ASP A 111 0.78 6.25 13.44
C ASP A 111 0.17 5.84 14.78
N PHE A 112 1.00 5.43 15.73
CA PHE A 112 0.56 5.02 17.06
C PHE A 112 0.28 6.19 18.02
N ARG A 113 0.83 7.38 17.77
CA ARG A 113 0.70 8.56 18.64
C ARG A 113 -0.75 9.01 18.84
N PRO A 114 -1.58 9.20 17.79
CA PRO A 114 -2.97 9.62 17.98
C PRO A 114 -3.86 8.53 18.60
N LEU A 115 -3.36 7.29 18.72
CA LEU A 115 -4.12 6.15 19.25
C LEU A 115 -3.77 5.84 20.72
N ASP A 116 -2.80 6.55 21.29
CA ASP A 116 -2.08 6.22 22.53
C ASP A 116 -1.56 4.77 22.53
N MET A 117 -0.91 4.36 21.43
CA MET A 117 -0.37 3.02 21.20
C MET A 117 1.17 3.01 21.14
N THR A 118 1.84 3.95 21.79
CA THR A 118 3.30 4.10 21.70
C THR A 118 4.08 3.25 22.70
N GLN A 119 3.39 2.65 23.68
CA GLN A 119 4.01 1.87 24.74
C GLN A 119 4.25 0.43 24.30
N ILE A 120 5.47 0.12 23.87
CA ILE A 120 5.87 -1.22 23.40
C ILE A 120 6.55 -2.09 24.47
N GLN A 121 6.86 -1.51 25.64
CA GLN A 121 7.42 -2.21 26.81
C GLN A 121 6.71 -1.81 28.11
N GLY A 122 6.79 -2.66 29.13
CA GLY A 122 6.13 -2.47 30.41
C GLY A 122 4.70 -3.03 30.42
N TYR A 123 3.84 -2.49 31.29
CA TYR A 123 2.42 -2.85 31.33
C TYR A 123 1.55 -1.57 31.46
N PRO A 124 0.48 -1.44 30.68
CA PRO A 124 0.13 -2.26 29.51
C PRO A 124 1.09 -1.98 28.33
N TYR A 125 1.28 -2.94 27.43
CA TYR A 125 2.11 -2.77 26.22
C TYR A 125 1.33 -3.14 24.95
N VAL A 126 1.78 -2.65 23.80
CA VAL A 126 1.16 -2.96 22.51
C VAL A 126 1.64 -4.31 22.00
N CYS A 127 0.68 -5.20 21.76
CA CYS A 127 0.86 -6.44 21.01
C CYS A 127 0.54 -6.19 19.54
N VAL A 128 1.37 -6.68 18.62
CA VAL A 128 1.18 -6.51 17.17
C VAL A 128 1.36 -7.84 16.45
N LYS A 129 0.50 -8.15 15.49
CA LYS A 129 0.52 -9.41 14.74
C LYS A 129 0.03 -9.23 13.31
N ALA A 130 0.77 -9.76 12.34
CA ALA A 130 0.30 -9.87 10.96
C ALA A 130 -0.59 -11.11 10.78
N VAL A 131 -1.74 -10.94 10.12
CA VAL A 131 -2.68 -12.02 9.81
C VAL A 131 -3.02 -12.05 8.31
N GLU A 132 -3.51 -13.20 7.85
CA GLU A 132 -3.83 -13.45 6.45
C GLU A 132 -2.65 -13.15 5.50
N ASN A 133 -1.45 -13.60 5.85
CA ASN A 133 -0.22 -13.40 5.07
C ASN A 133 0.08 -11.91 4.82
N GLY A 134 0.02 -11.13 5.90
CA GLY A 134 0.30 -9.69 5.87
C GLY A 134 -0.75 -8.88 5.11
N LYS A 135 -1.97 -9.38 4.98
CA LYS A 135 -3.11 -8.60 4.45
C LYS A 135 -3.69 -7.69 5.52
N PHE A 136 -3.69 -8.13 6.77
CA PHE A 136 -4.08 -7.32 7.91
C PHE A 136 -3.02 -7.33 9.01
N VAL A 137 -3.04 -6.31 9.86
CA VAL A 137 -2.30 -6.28 11.12
C VAL A 137 -3.28 -6.05 12.27
N GLU A 138 -3.31 -6.99 13.21
CA GLU A 138 -3.99 -6.85 14.49
C GLU A 138 -3.03 -6.17 15.47
N PHE A 139 -3.48 -5.12 16.15
CA PHE A 139 -2.71 -4.54 17.25
C PHE A 139 -3.60 -4.08 18.40
N TYR A 140 -3.16 -4.35 19.63
CA TYR A 140 -3.97 -4.16 20.83
C TYR A 140 -3.11 -3.94 22.07
N MET A 141 -3.68 -3.27 23.08
CA MET A 141 -3.05 -3.18 24.39
C MET A 141 -3.13 -4.51 25.13
N SER A 142 -2.08 -4.92 25.82
CA SER A 142 -1.97 -6.20 26.54
C SER A 142 -3.04 -6.39 27.63
N ASP A 143 -3.57 -5.29 28.16
CA ASP A 143 -4.68 -5.25 29.11
C ASP A 143 -6.06 -5.30 28.45
N ASN A 144 -6.10 -5.43 27.11
CA ASN A 144 -7.30 -5.50 26.29
C ASN A 144 -8.15 -4.22 26.26
N SER A 145 -7.62 -3.08 26.70
CA SER A 145 -8.33 -1.79 26.75
C SER A 145 -8.66 -1.21 25.37
N LYS A 146 -7.79 -1.43 24.38
CA LYS A 146 -7.93 -0.93 23.01
C LYS A 146 -7.50 -2.01 22.02
N ARG A 147 -8.19 -2.11 20.89
CA ARG A 147 -7.88 -3.03 19.78
C ARG A 147 -8.15 -2.39 18.45
N TYR A 148 -7.25 -2.61 17.51
CA TYR A 148 -7.37 -2.10 16.16
C TYR A 148 -7.04 -3.18 15.14
N LEU A 149 -7.65 -3.03 13.96
CA LEU A 149 -7.36 -3.82 12.78
C LEU A 149 -6.93 -2.88 11.66
N TYR A 150 -5.73 -3.09 11.14
CA TYR A 150 -5.17 -2.37 9.99
C TYR A 150 -5.31 -3.20 8.71
N ASP A 151 -5.98 -2.66 7.69
CA ASP A 151 -6.03 -3.18 6.33
C ASP A 151 -4.85 -2.62 5.52
N VAL A 152 -3.85 -3.48 5.34
CA VAL A 152 -2.57 -3.13 4.70
C VAL A 152 -2.75 -2.72 3.24
N ASN A 153 -3.76 -3.25 2.55
CA ASN A 153 -3.98 -2.96 1.14
C ASN A 153 -4.71 -1.64 0.92
N LYS A 154 -5.55 -1.23 1.89
CA LYS A 154 -6.29 0.04 1.83
C LYS A 154 -5.55 1.19 2.49
N ASP A 155 -4.59 0.88 3.36
CA ASP A 155 -3.96 1.81 4.30
C ASP A 155 -5.00 2.47 5.22
N GLU A 156 -5.84 1.64 5.83
CA GLU A 156 -6.92 2.07 6.71
C GLU A 156 -6.90 1.22 7.99
N PHE A 157 -7.04 1.85 9.14
CA PHE A 157 -7.21 1.15 10.41
C PHE A 157 -8.50 1.60 11.10
N LYS A 158 -9.05 0.71 11.92
CA LYS A 158 -10.24 0.98 12.71
C LYS A 158 -10.15 0.30 14.07
N GLU A 159 -10.72 0.94 15.08
CA GLU A 159 -10.94 0.30 16.37
C GLU A 159 -11.98 -0.82 16.22
N VAL A 160 -11.76 -1.94 16.90
CA VAL A 160 -12.64 -3.12 16.85
C VAL A 160 -12.90 -3.65 18.25
N ALA A 161 -14.11 -4.15 18.50
CA ALA A 161 -14.43 -4.79 19.77
C ALA A 161 -13.74 -6.17 19.90
N THR A 162 -13.70 -6.92 18.80
CA THR A 162 -13.12 -8.26 18.68
C THR A 162 -12.48 -8.43 17.31
N TYR A 163 -11.54 -9.39 17.22
CA TYR A 163 -11.00 -9.85 15.94
C TYR A 163 -11.87 -10.95 15.35
N ASP A 164 -11.83 -11.11 14.04
CA ASP A 164 -12.53 -12.19 13.37
C ASP A 164 -11.80 -13.51 13.66
N GLU A 165 -12.47 -14.45 14.32
CA GLU A 165 -11.90 -15.75 14.68
C GLU A 165 -11.47 -16.58 13.45
N MET A 166 -11.96 -16.23 12.25
CA MET A 166 -11.54 -16.86 11.00
C MET A 166 -10.22 -16.31 10.45
N GLN A 167 -9.69 -15.20 11.00
CA GLN A 167 -8.39 -14.65 10.61
C GLN A 167 -7.27 -15.59 11.02
N LYS A 168 -6.66 -16.22 10.02
CA LYS A 168 -5.51 -17.09 10.22
C LYS A 168 -4.28 -16.25 10.47
N ALA A 169 -3.46 -16.66 11.45
CA ALA A 169 -2.11 -16.13 11.59
C ALA A 169 -1.37 -16.26 10.24
N SER A 170 -0.54 -15.27 9.91
CA SER A 170 0.35 -15.40 8.75
C SER A 170 1.30 -16.57 8.98
N ASP A 171 1.69 -17.24 7.90
CA ASP A 171 2.69 -18.30 7.98
C ASP A 171 3.96 -17.76 8.65
N THR A 172 4.52 -18.55 9.58
CA THR A 172 5.76 -18.16 10.25
C THR A 172 6.88 -18.08 9.22
N MET A 173 7.51 -16.91 9.14
CA MET A 173 8.69 -16.72 8.30
C MET A 173 9.86 -17.49 8.92
N PRO A 174 10.53 -18.40 8.18
CA PRO A 174 11.68 -19.12 8.69
C PRO A 174 12.81 -18.15 9.07
N ASP A 175 13.10 -18.03 10.37
CA ASP A 175 14.27 -17.33 10.87
C ASP A 175 15.51 -18.21 10.61
N VAL A 176 16.44 -17.70 9.80
CA VAL A 176 17.66 -18.39 9.39
C VAL A 176 18.92 -17.70 9.91
N SER A 177 18.78 -16.79 10.89
CA SER A 177 19.88 -15.93 11.37
C SER A 177 21.08 -16.71 11.90
N ALA A 178 20.87 -17.95 12.37
CA ALA A 178 21.94 -18.81 12.85
C ALA A 178 22.90 -19.26 11.74
N ASP A 179 22.37 -19.47 10.53
CA ASP A 179 23.12 -20.01 9.38
C ASP A 179 23.45 -18.92 8.34
N HIS A 180 22.59 -17.90 8.23
CA HIS A 180 22.70 -16.83 7.26
C HIS A 180 22.18 -15.52 7.87
N SER A 181 23.09 -14.74 8.46
CA SER A 181 22.75 -13.43 9.02
C SER A 181 23.13 -12.29 8.07
N LEU A 182 22.18 -11.42 7.78
CA LEU A 182 22.37 -10.16 7.07
C LEU A 182 22.62 -8.96 7.99
N SER A 183 22.37 -9.10 9.29
CA SER A 183 22.32 -7.98 10.23
C SER A 183 22.69 -8.40 11.65
N GLU A 184 23.39 -7.52 12.35
CA GLU A 184 23.64 -7.65 13.79
C GLU A 184 22.47 -7.11 14.63
N TYR A 185 21.52 -6.39 14.01
CA TYR A 185 20.43 -5.70 14.69
C TYR A 185 19.08 -6.42 14.59
N ALA A 186 18.95 -7.38 13.67
CA ALA A 186 17.66 -7.98 13.33
C ALA A 186 17.81 -9.43 12.86
N SER A 187 16.77 -10.22 13.09
CA SER A 187 16.65 -11.54 12.46
C SER A 187 16.66 -11.44 10.93
N THR A 188 17.16 -12.49 10.29
CA THR A 188 17.14 -12.70 8.85
C THR A 188 16.14 -13.80 8.52
N TYR A 189 15.20 -13.50 7.62
CA TYR A 189 14.13 -14.39 7.24
C TYR A 189 14.30 -14.89 5.81
N GLN A 190 14.15 -16.20 5.60
CA GLN A 190 14.11 -16.76 4.25
C GLN A 190 12.68 -16.71 3.69
N ILE A 191 12.48 -15.97 2.60
CA ILE A 191 11.15 -15.76 2.00
C ILE A 191 10.92 -16.59 0.73
N ALA A 192 11.98 -17.06 0.11
CA ALA A 192 11.97 -17.98 -1.04
C ALA A 192 13.34 -18.67 -1.16
N ASP A 193 13.49 -19.56 -2.14
CA ASP A 193 14.80 -20.18 -2.42
C ASP A 193 15.86 -19.08 -2.65
N LYS A 194 16.94 -19.16 -1.88
CA LYS A 194 18.06 -18.19 -1.86
C LYS A 194 17.63 -16.72 -1.82
N THR A 195 16.51 -16.43 -1.15
CA THR A 195 16.00 -15.08 -1.01
C THR A 195 15.76 -14.77 0.45
N TYR A 196 16.47 -13.77 0.96
CA TYR A 196 16.52 -13.43 2.38
C TYR A 196 16.19 -11.96 2.60
N ILE A 197 15.50 -11.66 3.70
CA ILE A 197 15.15 -10.28 4.09
C ILE A 197 15.57 -10.06 5.55
N SER A 198 16.15 -8.89 5.81
CA SER A 198 16.43 -8.37 7.15
C SER A 198 16.44 -6.84 7.11
N TYR A 199 16.86 -6.18 8.18
CA TYR A 199 17.23 -4.77 8.15
C TYR A 199 18.49 -4.55 8.99
N THR A 200 19.26 -3.52 8.67
CA THR A 200 20.41 -3.05 9.45
C THR A 200 20.28 -1.55 9.73
N LEU A 201 21.20 -1.01 10.51
CA LEU A 201 21.27 0.41 10.84
C LEU A 201 22.60 0.98 10.33
N ASN A 202 22.55 2.14 9.67
CA ASN A 202 23.75 2.89 9.30
C ASN A 202 24.22 3.77 10.46
N ILE A 203 25.02 3.20 11.36
CA ILE A 203 25.54 3.92 12.52
C ILE A 203 26.96 4.42 12.20
N GLU A 204 27.09 5.71 11.88
CA GLU A 204 28.38 6.39 11.75
C GLU A 204 28.80 6.94 13.13
N ASP A 205 29.75 6.26 13.77
CA ASP A 205 30.36 6.57 15.07
C ASP A 205 29.47 6.54 16.34
N SER A 206 30.09 6.05 17.42
CA SER A 206 29.50 5.65 18.71
C SER A 206 28.93 6.77 19.60
N ALA A 207 28.57 7.93 19.03
CA ALA A 207 28.03 9.09 19.74
C ALA A 207 26.52 9.30 19.47
N ASN A 208 25.74 8.25 19.75
CA ASN A 208 24.50 8.26 20.52
C ASN A 208 23.17 8.83 19.98
N GLU A 209 22.98 9.03 18.68
CA GLU A 209 21.63 9.36 18.19
C GLU A 209 21.32 8.73 16.83
N VAL A 210 20.80 7.50 16.85
CA VAL A 210 20.34 6.81 15.65
C VAL A 210 18.91 7.23 15.34
N GLN A 211 18.64 7.57 14.09
CA GLN A 211 17.35 8.03 13.61
C GLN A 211 16.72 7.02 12.64
N TYR A 212 15.40 7.06 12.45
CA TYR A 212 14.74 6.12 11.53
C TYR A 212 15.25 6.21 10.08
N LYS A 213 15.77 7.37 9.64
CA LYS A 213 16.44 7.50 8.33
C LYS A 213 17.64 6.55 8.16
N ASP A 214 18.25 6.12 9.27
CA ASP A 214 19.42 5.25 9.30
C ASP A 214 19.03 3.76 9.18
N LEU A 215 17.73 3.43 9.22
CA LEU A 215 17.23 2.08 8.98
C LEU A 215 17.35 1.72 7.50
N ILE A 216 18.03 0.61 7.22
CA ILE A 216 18.22 0.07 5.87
C ILE A 216 17.61 -1.32 5.82
N ILE A 217 16.58 -1.52 5.00
CA ILE A 217 16.05 -2.85 4.70
C ILE A 217 17.02 -3.54 3.72
N LEU A 218 17.34 -4.79 4.01
CA LEU A 218 18.24 -5.63 3.24
C LEU A 218 17.42 -6.74 2.57
N LYS A 219 17.54 -6.87 1.24
CA LYS A 219 17.01 -8.00 0.49
C LYS A 219 18.13 -8.65 -0.28
N GLU A 220 18.46 -9.88 0.05
CA GLU A 220 19.42 -10.68 -0.72
C GLU A 220 18.66 -11.64 -1.63
N THR A 221 18.99 -11.68 -2.91
CA THR A 221 18.47 -12.67 -3.87
C THR A 221 19.63 -13.29 -4.62
N ASN A 222 19.81 -14.61 -4.49
CA ASN A 222 20.91 -15.35 -5.13
C ASN A 222 22.31 -14.74 -4.89
N GLY A 223 22.62 -14.33 -3.65
CA GLY A 223 23.90 -13.71 -3.32
C GLY A 223 24.00 -12.21 -3.64
N LYS A 224 23.02 -11.63 -4.35
CA LYS A 224 22.99 -10.20 -4.66
C LYS A 224 22.19 -9.45 -3.60
N LEU A 225 22.86 -8.53 -2.90
CA LEU A 225 22.26 -7.68 -1.88
C LEU A 225 21.70 -6.38 -2.48
N GLU A 226 20.43 -6.10 -2.19
CA GLU A 226 19.74 -4.84 -2.47
C GLU A 226 19.43 -4.13 -1.15
N LYS A 227 19.61 -2.80 -1.14
CA LYS A 227 19.40 -1.95 0.04
C LYS A 227 18.26 -0.99 -0.22
N PHE A 228 17.34 -0.88 0.74
CA PHE A 228 16.18 0.00 0.65
C PHE A 228 16.13 0.92 1.87
N LEU A 229 15.86 2.20 1.63
CA LEU A 229 15.86 3.24 2.65
C LEU A 229 14.42 3.73 2.87
N PRO A 230 13.65 3.13 3.79
CA PRO A 230 12.23 3.46 3.97
C PRO A 230 11.98 4.90 4.45
N PHE A 231 12.95 5.51 5.14
CA PHE A 231 12.80 6.82 5.77
C PHE A 231 13.88 7.83 5.33
N ALA A 232 14.69 7.51 4.32
CA ALA A 232 15.61 8.50 3.78
C ALA A 232 14.84 9.61 3.08
N THR A 233 15.21 10.86 3.37
CA THR A 233 14.76 12.01 2.60
C THR A 233 15.28 11.86 1.18
N GLY A 234 14.38 11.75 0.19
CA GLY A 234 14.75 11.57 -1.21
C GLY A 234 15.80 12.60 -1.64
N GLY A 235 17.01 12.11 -1.91
CA GLY A 235 18.15 12.99 -2.13
C GLY A 235 19.46 12.34 -2.58
N GLU A 236 19.65 11.04 -2.44
CA GLU A 236 20.85 10.38 -2.99
C GLU A 236 20.47 9.16 -3.83
N LYS A 237 20.54 9.37 -5.14
CA LYS A 237 20.72 8.33 -6.15
C LYS A 237 22.20 8.14 -6.40
#